data_AF-A0A956SA22-F1
#
_entry.id   AF-A0A956SA22-F1
#
_cell.length_a   1.000
_cell.length_b   1.000
_cell.length_c   1.000
_cell.angle_alpha   90.00
_cell.angle_beta   90.00
_cell.angle_gamma   90.00
#
_symmetry.space_group_name_H-M   'P 1'
#
loop_
_entity.id
_entity.type
_entity.pdbx_description
1 polymer ?
#
loop_
_entity_poly.entity_id
_entity_poly.type
_entity_poly.pdbx_seq_one_letter_code
_entity_poly.pdbx_strand_id
1 'polypeptide(L)'
;MPGLFGIFGMSSVALQSFQNAMQTVGHNIANAGTEGFHRQRVELAQGNPEFTAWGALGTGVRPDSIRRVQDRFLESALQRE
;
A
#
# COMPACT_ATOMS: atom_id res chain seq x y z
N MET A 1 -15.27 -17.43 3.93
CA MET A 1 -15.23 -18.91 3.84
C MET A 1 -13.78 -19.41 3.93
N PRO A 2 -13.35 -19.99 5.06
CA PRO A 2 -12.04 -20.64 5.15
C PRO A 2 -12.03 -21.92 4.30
N GLY A 3 -11.11 -22.02 3.34
CA GLY A 3 -10.99 -23.13 2.40
C GLY A 3 -9.99 -22.80 1.28
N LEU A 4 -9.71 -23.77 0.40
CA LEU A 4 -8.76 -23.64 -0.71
C LEU A 4 -9.05 -22.39 -1.58
N PHE A 5 -10.32 -22.14 -1.89
CA PHE A 5 -10.75 -20.96 -2.65
C PHE A 5 -10.53 -19.64 -1.90
N GLY A 6 -10.66 -19.64 -0.56
CA GLY A 6 -10.36 -18.48 0.26
C GLY A 6 -8.86 -18.14 0.22
N ILE A 7 -8.00 -19.15 0.31
CA ILE A 7 -6.53 -18.98 0.20
C ILE A 7 -6.16 -18.43 -1.17
N PHE A 8 -6.67 -19.03 -2.26
CA PHE A 8 -6.38 -18.54 -3.61
C PHE A 8 -6.91 -17.12 -3.84
N GLY A 9 -8.08 -16.78 -3.29
CA GLY A 9 -8.60 -15.42 -3.30
C GLY A 9 -7.66 -14.44 -2.61
N MET A 10 -7.21 -14.77 -1.39
CA MET A 10 -6.25 -13.93 -0.65
C MET A 10 -4.91 -13.78 -1.38
N SER A 11 -4.37 -14.85 -1.96
CA SER A 11 -3.14 -14.81 -2.74
C SER A 11 -3.28 -13.94 -3.99
N SER A 12 -4.42 -14.03 -4.69
CA SER A 12 -4.72 -13.19 -5.86
C SER A 12 -4.77 -11.70 -5.49
N VAL A 13 -5.50 -11.37 -4.43
CA VAL A 13 -5.62 -10.00 -3.92
C VAL A 13 -4.25 -9.46 -3.47
N ALA A 14 -3.45 -10.29 -2.79
CA ALA A 14 -2.10 -9.91 -2.38
C ALA A 14 -1.21 -9.61 -3.60
N LEU A 15 -1.21 -10.49 -4.59
CA LEU A 15 -0.43 -10.31 -5.82
C LEU A 15 -0.81 -9.01 -6.53
N GLN A 16 -2.11 -8.75 -6.69
CA GLN A 16 -2.60 -7.53 -7.31
C GLN A 16 -2.21 -6.27 -6.51
N SER A 17 -2.27 -6.34 -5.18
CA SER A 17 -1.88 -5.24 -4.30
C SER A 17 -0.39 -4.92 -4.43
N PHE A 18 0.48 -5.94 -4.47
CA PHE A 18 1.91 -5.75 -4.70
C PHE A 18 2.22 -5.27 -6.11
N GLN A 19 1.47 -5.72 -7.12
CA GLN A 19 1.61 -5.22 -8.48
C GLN A 19 1.30 -3.72 -8.58
N ASN A 20 0.25 -3.25 -7.90
CA ASN A 20 -0.07 -1.82 -7.80
C ASN A 20 1.05 -1.05 -7.07
N ALA A 21 1.58 -1.59 -5.97
CA ALA A 21 2.71 -0.98 -5.27
C ALA A 21 3.94 -0.85 -6.18
N MET A 22 4.24 -1.86 -6.99
CA MET A 22 5.32 -1.83 -7.96
C MET A 22 5.08 -0.81 -9.07
N GLN A 23 3.85 -0.63 -9.54
CA GLN A 23 3.51 0.44 -10.48
C GLN A 23 3.79 1.82 -9.90
N THR A 24 3.47 2.06 -8.62
CA THR A 24 3.82 3.31 -7.94
C THR A 24 5.32 3.49 -7.81
N VAL A 25 6.08 2.42 -7.55
CA VAL A 25 7.56 2.46 -7.58
C VAL A 25 8.07 2.87 -8.96
N GLY A 26 7.54 2.26 -10.03
CA GLY A 26 7.88 2.62 -11.41
C GLY A 26 7.57 4.08 -11.74
N HIS A 27 6.38 4.55 -11.33
CA HIS A 27 5.98 5.95 -11.47
C HIS A 27 6.93 6.91 -10.75
N ASN A 28 7.36 6.56 -9.53
CA ASN A 28 8.31 7.37 -8.77
C ASN A 28 9.69 7.44 -9.45
N ILE A 29 10.19 6.30 -9.95
CA ILE A 29 11.49 6.24 -10.64
C ILE A 29 11.44 7.08 -11.91
N ALA A 30 10.36 6.96 -12.69
CA ALA A 30 10.20 7.70 -13.94
C ALA A 30 10.17 9.22 -13.74
N ASN A 31 9.63 9.69 -12.60
CA ASN A 31 9.50 11.13 -12.28
C ASN A 31 10.54 11.62 -11.26
N ALA A 32 11.54 10.80 -10.91
CA ALA A 32 12.52 11.16 -9.88
C ALA A 32 13.35 12.40 -10.21
N GLY A 33 13.54 12.70 -11.50
CA GLY A 33 14.25 13.89 -11.99
C GLY A 33 13.34 15.09 -12.29
N THR A 34 12.02 14.98 -12.08
CA THR A 34 11.08 16.06 -12.37
C THR A 34 11.05 17.04 -11.20
N GLU A 35 11.34 18.31 -11.48
CA GLU A 35 11.27 19.38 -10.47
C GLU A 35 9.87 19.46 -9.83
N GLY A 36 9.82 19.56 -8.51
CA GLY A 36 8.56 19.60 -7.76
C GLY A 36 7.82 18.26 -7.67
N PHE A 37 8.38 17.15 -8.18
CA PHE A 37 7.79 15.83 -7.99
C PHE A 37 7.97 15.35 -6.54
N HIS A 38 6.90 14.80 -5.98
CA HIS A 38 6.94 14.15 -4.66
C HIS A 38 6.62 12.67 -4.82
N ARG A 39 7.52 11.82 -4.32
CA ARG A 39 7.35 10.37 -4.37
C ARG A 39 6.05 9.96 -3.68
N GLN A 40 5.36 9.00 -4.27
CA GLN A 40 4.14 8.41 -3.73
C GLN A 40 4.44 7.05 -3.11
N ARG A 41 3.75 6.69 -2.03
CA ARG A 41 3.87 5.37 -1.39
C ARG A 41 2.48 4.77 -1.23
N VAL A 42 2.33 3.53 -1.70
CA VAL A 42 1.15 2.72 -1.42
C VAL A 42 1.28 2.17 -0.01
N GLU A 43 0.29 2.44 0.81
CA GLU A 43 0.16 1.91 2.16
C GLU A 43 -0.74 0.69 2.10
N LEU A 44 -0.23 -0.44 2.60
CA LEU A 44 -0.96 -1.69 2.64
C LEU A 44 -1.55 -1.87 4.04
N ALA A 45 -2.82 -2.21 4.11
CA ALA A 45 -3.51 -2.54 5.35
C ALA A 45 -4.07 -3.96 5.31
N GLN A 46 -4.30 -4.52 6.49
CA GLN A 46 -5.02 -5.78 6.63
C GLN A 46 -6.45 -5.64 6.07
N GLY A 47 -6.90 -6.66 5.34
CA GLY A 47 -8.29 -6.77 4.93
C GLY A 47 -9.21 -6.90 6.15
N ASN A 48 -10.47 -6.49 5.99
CA ASN A 48 -11.46 -6.60 7.06
C ASN A 48 -11.65 -8.06 7.46
N PRO A 49 -11.52 -8.40 8.75
CA PRO A 49 -11.64 -9.78 9.19
C PRO A 49 -13.07 -10.31 8.99
N GLU A 50 -13.19 -11.56 8.56
CA GLU A 50 -14.46 -12.28 8.50
C GLU A 50 -14.69 -12.96 9.86
N PHE A 51 -15.79 -12.64 10.54
CA PHE A 51 -16.11 -13.24 11.82
C PHE A 51 -16.84 -14.57 11.65
N THR A 52 -16.33 -15.61 12.29
CA THR A 52 -16.91 -16.95 12.30
C THR A 52 -17.18 -17.43 13.73
N ALA A 53 -17.88 -18.55 13.88
CA ALA A 53 -18.16 -19.16 15.19
C ALA A 53 -16.89 -19.51 16.00
N TRP A 54 -15.74 -19.62 15.33
CA TRP A 54 -14.44 -19.92 15.94
C TRP A 54 -13.52 -18.70 16.08
N GLY A 55 -13.99 -17.50 15.73
CA GLY A 55 -13.24 -16.25 15.84
C GLY A 55 -13.09 -15.48 14.52
N ALA A 56 -12.23 -14.46 14.56
CA ALA A 56 -11.94 -13.59 13.43
C ALA A 56 -10.92 -14.22 12.48
N LEU A 57 -11.28 -14.36 11.21
CA LEU A 57 -10.40 -14.85 10.15
C LEU A 57 -9.89 -13.67 9.32
N GLY A 58 -8.58 -13.60 9.10
CA GLY A 58 -7.97 -12.61 8.23
C GLY A 58 -8.36 -12.82 6.76
N THR A 59 -8.59 -11.73 6.03
CA THR A 59 -8.99 -11.74 4.60
C THR A 59 -7.87 -11.30 3.67
N GLY A 60 -6.62 -11.30 4.13
CA GLY A 60 -5.45 -10.91 3.37
C GLY A 60 -5.08 -9.43 3.50
N VAL A 61 -4.55 -8.83 2.44
CA VAL A 61 -4.02 -7.45 2.40
C VAL A 61 -4.74 -6.64 1.34
N ARG A 62 -4.95 -5.34 1.57
CA ARG A 62 -5.47 -4.40 0.57
C ARG A 62 -4.68 -3.10 0.58
N PRO A 63 -4.60 -2.39 -0.55
CA PRO A 63 -4.11 -1.01 -0.56
C PRO A 63 -5.12 -0.13 0.18
N ASP A 64 -4.64 0.57 1.19
CA ASP A 64 -5.42 1.48 2.04
C ASP A 64 -5.43 2.90 1.46
N SER A 65 -4.23 3.42 1.16
CA SER A 65 -4.07 4.77 0.67
C SER A 65 -2.77 4.93 -0.13
N ILE A 66 -2.75 5.90 -1.05
CA ILE A 66 -1.53 6.35 -1.71
C ILE A 66 -1.16 7.68 -1.08
N ARG A 67 -0.09 7.71 -0.28
CA ARG A 67 0.38 8.92 0.40
C ARG A 67 1.58 9.51 -0.33
N ARG A 68 1.60 10.84 -0.45
CA ARG A 68 2.81 11.56 -0.88
C ARG A 68 3.80 11.53 0.28
N VAL A 69 4.99 11.02 0.04
CA VAL A 69 6.04 11.03 1.04
C VAL A 69 6.76 12.36 0.92
N GLN A 70 6.43 13.26 1.83
CA GLN A 70 7.15 14.51 2.02
C GLN A 70 8.11 14.30 3.18
N ASP A 71 9.38 14.66 2.97
CA ASP A 71 10.38 14.53 4.02
C ASP A 71 10.21 15.69 4.99
N ARG A 72 9.46 15.45 6.08
CA ARG A 72 9.12 16.47 7.09
C ARG A 72 10.37 17.12 7.70
N PHE A 73 11.51 16.42 7.68
CA PHE A 73 12.76 17.00 8.15
C PHE A 73 13.26 18.10 7.20
N LEU A 74 13.31 17.83 5.88
CA LEU A 74 13.63 18.84 4.87
C LEU A 74 12.63 20.00 4.88
N GLU A 75 11.35 19.71 5.05
CA GLU A 75 10.28 20.72 5.12
C GLU A 75 10.47 21.65 6.33
N SER A 76 10.84 21.10 7.49
CA SER A 76 11.13 21.88 8.71
C SER A 76 12.44 22.69 8.64
N ALA A 77 13.36 22.30 7.75
CA ALA A 77 14.60 23.02 7.51
C ALA A 77 14.36 24.21 6.57
N LEU A 78 13.60 23.99 5.49
CA LEU A 78 13.19 25.04 4.55
C LEU A 78 12.30 26.12 5.18
N GLN A 79 11.49 25.78 6.19
CA GLN A 79 10.67 26.75 6.92
C GLN A 79 11.45 27.59 7.96
N ARG A 80 12.71 27.22 8.27
CA ARG A 80 13.55 27.90 9.28
C ARG A 80 14.58 28.85 8.68
N GLU A 81 14.77 28.84 7.37
CA GLU A 81 15.41 29.92 6.61
C GLU A 81 14.37 30.98 6.20
#